data_AF-A0A2S7U6V4-F1
#
_entry.id   AF-A0A2S7U6V4-F1
#
_cell.length_a   1.000
_cell.length_b   1.000
_cell.length_c   1.000
_cell.angle_alpha   90.00
_cell.angle_beta   90.00
_cell.angle_gamma   90.00
#
_symmetry.space_group_name_H-M   'P 1'
#
loop_
_entity.id
_entity.type
_entity.pdbx_description
1 polymer ?
#
loop_
_entity_poly.entity_id
_entity_poly.type
_entity_poly.pdbx_seq_one_letter_code
_entity_poly.pdbx_strand_id
1 'polypeptide(L)'
;MKQKYIARYTKRKGFSLLELLVVVAIMAIIGGAVITAYDGLVSQSQKATATNTIGSLTNSVRQFKVVEGNYPNNWESLMSAIPVSTAAYDASTGDSVVTVGQVYQTTDDAGATTTLNSTDVGYGNPDNLVLTSGVDAANAVGNAGVAGILASKLAGKFDFATPLTAAQAESLVEAGITKLRYTHADADDETANTLSGIFTAGNEADPNVGPLSEISIPQHAFEAPRAGTDRNRGRGFVLQFGADSTSVPAAIWEAGTGGYNNIKVGANPGAVLVGLGIGNANTLVDSSGNAGDQSAAVGSISLATAPFYGDVAKNSYQHYIALFDVSQSPAVFVAIVDSRGDFLDEEFAESTGQKK
;
A
#
# COMPACT_ATOMS: atom_id res chain seq x y z
N MET A 1 61.80 11.74 -67.26
CA MET A 1 62.10 12.26 -65.91
C MET A 1 60.79 12.61 -65.22
N LYS A 2 60.43 11.96 -64.10
CA LYS A 2 59.18 12.24 -63.36
C LYS A 2 59.49 13.18 -62.17
N GLN A 3 58.92 14.37 -62.19
CA GLN A 3 59.03 15.40 -61.15
C GLN A 3 58.22 14.97 -59.92
N LYS A 4 58.89 14.76 -58.78
CA LYS A 4 58.24 14.44 -57.49
C LYS A 4 57.60 15.71 -56.92
N TYR A 5 56.27 15.74 -56.83
CA TYR A 5 55.54 16.76 -56.07
C TYR A 5 55.67 16.46 -54.57
N ILE A 6 56.18 17.41 -53.80
CA ILE A 6 56.27 17.31 -52.33
C ILE A 6 54.97 17.87 -51.75
N ALA A 7 54.11 17.01 -51.20
CA ALA A 7 52.92 17.43 -50.47
C ALA A 7 53.32 18.01 -49.09
N ARG A 8 52.89 19.25 -48.80
CA ARG A 8 53.09 19.91 -47.50
C ARG A 8 52.18 19.28 -46.44
N TYR A 9 52.76 18.64 -45.43
CA TYR A 9 52.04 18.12 -44.27
C TYR A 9 51.70 19.27 -43.30
N THR A 10 50.42 19.65 -43.20
CA THR A 10 49.94 20.59 -42.18
C THR A 10 49.96 19.89 -40.82
N LYS A 11 50.91 20.27 -39.94
CA LYS A 11 50.94 19.76 -38.56
C LYS A 11 49.67 20.21 -37.84
N ARG A 12 48.76 19.27 -37.55
CA ARG A 12 47.67 19.50 -36.61
C ARG A 12 48.33 19.81 -35.25
N LYS A 13 48.08 21.00 -34.69
CA LYS A 13 48.49 21.32 -33.32
C LYS A 13 47.71 20.39 -32.40
N GLY A 14 48.37 19.35 -31.88
CA GLY A 14 47.79 18.48 -30.86
C GLY A 14 47.67 19.23 -29.53
N PHE A 15 46.73 18.79 -28.70
CA PHE A 15 46.51 19.31 -27.34
C PHE A 15 47.83 19.27 -26.54
N SER A 16 48.13 20.35 -25.83
CA SER A 16 49.25 20.42 -24.89
C SER A 16 48.92 19.65 -23.60
N LEU A 17 49.91 18.98 -23.02
CA LEU A 17 49.77 18.36 -21.69
C LEU A 17 49.37 19.38 -20.62
N LEU A 18 49.81 20.63 -20.77
CA LEU A 18 49.44 21.72 -19.85
C LEU A 18 47.95 22.07 -19.97
N GLU A 19 47.39 22.06 -21.18
CA GLU A 19 45.96 22.32 -21.40
C GLU A 19 45.09 21.24 -20.77
N LEU A 20 45.49 19.97 -20.91
CA LEU A 20 44.79 18.86 -20.25
C LEU A 20 44.87 18.97 -18.72
N LEU A 21 46.05 19.31 -18.18
CA LEU A 21 46.25 19.41 -16.73
C LEU A 21 45.38 20.50 -16.12
N VAL A 22 45.32 21.69 -16.74
CA VAL A 22 44.48 22.79 -16.24
C VAL A 22 43.00 22.42 -16.30
N VAL A 23 42.54 21.73 -17.34
CA VAL A 23 41.14 21.29 -17.45
C VAL A 23 40.78 20.31 -16.34
N VAL A 24 41.62 19.29 -16.08
CA VAL A 24 41.34 18.32 -15.01
C VAL A 24 41.39 18.98 -13.63
N ALA A 25 42.29 19.95 -13.42
CA ALA A 25 42.34 20.72 -12.18
C ALA A 25 41.06 21.56 -11.95
N ILE A 26 40.55 22.23 -13.00
CA ILE A 26 39.29 22.97 -12.92
C ILE A 26 38.11 22.02 -12.68
N MET A 27 38.07 20.88 -13.37
CA MET A 27 37.03 19.86 -13.16
C MET A 27 37.05 19.30 -11.74
N ALA A 28 38.22 19.12 -11.13
CA ALA A 28 38.34 18.67 -9.74
C ALA A 28 37.80 19.72 -8.75
N ILE A 29 38.08 21.00 -8.98
CA ILE A 29 37.58 22.10 -8.13
C ILE A 29 36.05 22.23 -8.25
N ILE A 30 35.52 22.24 -9.48
CA ILE A 30 34.08 22.31 -9.72
C ILE A 30 33.39 21.07 -9.15
N GLY A 31 33.93 19.87 -9.39
CA GLY A 31 33.38 18.62 -8.87
C GLY A 31 33.25 18.61 -7.35
N GLY A 32 34.26 19.10 -6.63
CA GLY A 32 34.21 19.22 -5.17
C GLY A 32 33.10 20.16 -4.67
N ALA A 33 32.94 21.33 -5.30
CA ALA A 33 31.91 22.30 -4.93
C ALA A 33 30.48 21.85 -5.30
N VAL A 34 30.34 21.08 -6.38
CA VAL A 34 29.05 20.52 -6.81
C VAL A 34 28.55 19.47 -5.81
N ILE A 35 29.40 18.58 -5.31
CA ILE A 35 28.98 17.53 -4.37
C ILE A 35 28.36 18.14 -3.09
N THR A 36 28.98 19.17 -2.53
CA THR A 36 28.47 19.81 -1.30
C THR A 36 27.24 20.67 -1.53
N ALA A 37 27.04 21.20 -2.74
CA ALA A 37 25.85 21.98 -3.10
C ALA A 37 24.63 21.11 -3.45
N TYR A 38 24.85 19.86 -3.88
CA TYR A 38 23.77 18.91 -4.19
C TYR A 38 23.33 18.09 -2.97
N ASP A 39 24.17 17.97 -1.95
CA ASP A 39 23.81 17.35 -0.68
C ASP A 39 22.67 18.14 -0.01
N GLY A 40 21.55 17.47 0.24
CA GLY A 40 20.32 18.09 0.76
C GLY A 40 19.33 18.62 -0.31
N LEU A 41 19.76 19.02 -1.51
CA LEU A 41 18.83 19.50 -2.55
C LEU A 41 17.89 18.37 -3.04
N VAL A 42 18.42 17.14 -3.11
CA VAL A 42 17.63 15.95 -3.47
C VAL A 42 16.57 15.66 -2.40
N SER A 43 16.96 15.64 -1.12
CA SER A 43 16.00 15.44 0.00
C SER A 43 14.94 16.54 0.03
N GLN A 44 15.35 17.79 -0.16
CA GLN A 44 14.44 18.93 -0.25
C GLN A 44 13.42 18.79 -1.40
N SER A 45 13.87 18.33 -2.58
CA SER A 45 12.99 18.09 -3.72
C SER A 45 12.00 16.94 -3.49
N GLN A 46 12.40 15.92 -2.73
CA GLN A 46 11.54 14.80 -2.35
C GLN A 46 10.42 15.25 -1.41
N LYS A 47 10.75 16.03 -0.36
CA LYS A 47 9.75 16.61 0.56
C LYS A 47 8.77 17.55 -0.14
N ALA A 48 9.28 18.39 -1.06
CA ALA A 48 8.41 19.23 -1.87
C ALA A 48 7.48 18.41 -2.79
N THR A 49 7.96 17.29 -3.32
CA THR A 49 7.12 16.36 -4.10
C THR A 49 6.06 15.72 -3.21
N ALA A 50 6.44 15.24 -2.02
CA ALA A 50 5.53 14.65 -1.05
C ALA A 50 4.42 15.63 -0.64
N THR A 51 4.77 16.88 -0.34
CA THR A 51 3.80 17.97 -0.03
C THR A 51 2.78 18.15 -1.16
N ASN A 52 3.23 18.19 -2.42
CA ASN A 52 2.34 18.31 -3.58
C ASN A 52 1.45 17.07 -3.76
N THR A 53 2.01 15.87 -3.58
CA THR A 53 1.27 14.61 -3.69
C THR A 53 0.21 14.46 -2.61
N ILE A 54 0.52 14.80 -1.35
CA ILE A 54 -0.44 14.83 -0.24
C ILE A 54 -1.61 15.77 -0.59
N GLY A 55 -1.31 16.98 -1.08
CA GLY A 55 -2.34 17.93 -1.50
C GLY A 55 -3.22 17.40 -2.65
N SER A 56 -2.61 16.77 -3.65
CA SER A 56 -3.33 16.17 -4.78
C SER A 56 -4.23 15.02 -4.33
N LEU A 57 -3.71 14.08 -3.53
CA LEU A 57 -4.48 12.94 -3.02
C LEU A 57 -5.64 13.41 -2.13
N THR A 58 -5.41 14.41 -1.27
CA THR A 58 -6.44 15.00 -0.41
C THR A 58 -7.61 15.52 -1.24
N ASN A 59 -7.31 16.22 -2.33
CA ASN A 59 -8.34 16.73 -3.23
C ASN A 59 -9.05 15.60 -3.99
N SER A 60 -8.32 14.58 -4.47
CA SER A 60 -8.92 13.45 -5.16
C SER A 60 -9.85 12.62 -4.28
N VAL A 61 -9.47 12.30 -3.02
CA VAL A 61 -10.34 11.58 -2.08
C VAL A 61 -11.64 12.36 -1.83
N ARG A 62 -11.53 13.68 -1.62
CA ARG A 62 -12.70 14.54 -1.42
C ARG A 62 -13.57 14.62 -2.67
N GLN A 63 -12.95 14.74 -3.85
CA GLN A 63 -13.67 14.78 -5.13
C GLN A 63 -14.40 13.47 -5.39
N PHE A 64 -13.75 12.32 -5.16
CA PHE A 64 -14.37 11.00 -5.27
C PHE A 64 -15.61 10.92 -4.37
N LYS A 65 -15.49 11.31 -3.10
CA LYS A 65 -16.64 11.32 -2.17
C LYS A 65 -17.80 12.22 -2.63
N VAL A 66 -17.50 13.37 -3.23
CA VAL A 66 -18.52 14.31 -3.74
C VAL A 66 -19.25 13.76 -4.95
N VAL A 67 -18.57 13.04 -5.84
CA VAL A 67 -19.14 12.55 -7.10
C VAL A 67 -19.82 11.19 -6.92
N GLU A 68 -19.15 10.25 -6.24
CA GLU A 68 -19.63 8.87 -6.05
C GLU A 68 -20.54 8.73 -4.82
N GLY A 69 -20.60 9.76 -3.97
CA GLY A 69 -21.34 9.75 -2.70
C GLY A 69 -20.70 8.90 -1.60
N ASN A 70 -19.71 8.07 -1.94
CA ASN A 70 -18.97 7.15 -1.08
C ASN A 70 -17.46 7.38 -1.19
N TYR A 71 -16.69 7.00 -0.18
CA TYR A 71 -15.23 6.97 -0.32
C TYR A 71 -14.80 5.79 -1.19
N PRO A 72 -13.56 5.83 -1.72
CA PRO A 72 -12.97 4.70 -2.41
C PRO A 72 -13.03 3.40 -1.60
N ASN A 73 -12.84 2.26 -2.28
CA ASN A 73 -12.69 0.95 -1.66
C ASN A 73 -11.29 0.37 -1.95
N ASN A 74 -11.03 -0.83 -1.41
CA ASN A 74 -9.77 -1.56 -1.59
C ASN A 74 -8.57 -0.82 -1.01
N TRP A 75 -8.75 -0.21 0.17
CA TRP A 75 -7.64 0.39 0.92
C TRP A 75 -6.74 -0.69 1.51
N GLU A 76 -5.48 -0.36 1.74
CA GLU A 76 -4.54 -1.26 2.41
C GLU A 76 -4.66 -1.08 3.93
N SER A 77 -4.90 -2.16 4.66
CA SER A 77 -5.13 -2.12 6.11
C SER A 77 -3.88 -1.81 6.92
N LEU A 78 -2.70 -1.86 6.29
CA LEU A 78 -1.38 -1.83 6.93
C LEU A 78 -1.12 -3.05 7.84
N MET A 79 -1.99 -4.06 7.76
CA MET A 79 -1.96 -5.24 8.61
C MET A 79 -1.70 -6.50 7.81
N SER A 80 -1.14 -7.47 8.51
CA SER A 80 -0.95 -8.85 8.08
C SER A 80 -1.91 -9.76 8.82
N ALA A 81 -2.44 -10.77 8.15
CA ALA A 81 -3.36 -11.72 8.76
C ALA A 81 -3.33 -13.07 8.05
N ILE A 82 -3.82 -14.11 8.71
CA ILE A 82 -4.11 -15.39 8.07
C ILE A 82 -5.63 -15.48 7.96
N PRO A 83 -6.22 -15.71 6.77
CA PRO A 83 -7.66 -15.87 6.65
C PRO A 83 -8.09 -17.16 7.38
N VAL A 84 -9.14 -17.10 8.20
CA VAL A 84 -9.67 -18.32 8.89
C VAL A 84 -10.58 -19.14 8.00
N SER A 85 -10.70 -18.83 6.73
CA SER A 85 -11.48 -19.61 5.79
C SER A 85 -10.88 -19.43 4.42
N THR A 86 -11.16 -20.37 3.53
CA THR A 86 -10.86 -20.21 2.12
C THR A 86 -11.56 -18.95 1.59
N ALA A 87 -10.76 -17.99 1.12
CA ALA A 87 -11.26 -16.77 0.51
C ALA A 87 -12.00 -17.12 -0.79
N ALA A 88 -13.10 -16.45 -1.13
CA ALA A 88 -13.71 -16.63 -2.44
C ALA A 88 -12.87 -15.93 -3.52
N TYR A 89 -12.59 -16.61 -4.63
CA TYR A 89 -11.90 -15.97 -5.76
C TYR A 89 -12.88 -15.09 -6.56
N ASP A 90 -12.61 -13.78 -6.62
CA ASP A 90 -13.33 -12.83 -7.45
C ASP A 90 -12.60 -12.67 -8.80
N ALA A 91 -13.11 -13.35 -9.82
CA ALA A 91 -12.54 -13.32 -11.16
C ALA A 91 -12.61 -11.94 -11.85
N SER A 92 -13.45 -11.02 -11.37
CA SER A 92 -13.57 -9.66 -11.93
C SER A 92 -12.47 -8.73 -11.43
N THR A 93 -11.94 -8.96 -10.23
CA THR A 93 -10.87 -8.16 -9.65
C THR A 93 -9.52 -8.90 -9.65
N GLY A 94 -9.58 -10.22 -9.76
CA GLY A 94 -8.43 -11.10 -9.59
C GLY A 94 -8.06 -11.32 -8.12
N ASP A 95 -8.94 -10.95 -7.18
CA ASP A 95 -8.68 -10.98 -5.76
C ASP A 95 -9.25 -12.22 -5.06
N SER A 96 -8.61 -12.59 -3.96
CA SER A 96 -9.19 -13.47 -2.95
C SER A 96 -9.93 -12.63 -1.92
N VAL A 97 -11.23 -12.87 -1.75
CA VAL A 97 -12.11 -12.09 -0.87
C VAL A 97 -12.63 -12.96 0.27
N VAL A 98 -12.27 -12.61 1.49
CA VAL A 98 -12.86 -13.13 2.73
C VAL A 98 -14.00 -12.21 3.13
N THR A 99 -15.23 -12.71 3.14
CA THR A 99 -16.38 -11.90 3.55
C THR A 99 -16.82 -12.27 4.97
N VAL A 100 -16.88 -11.28 5.85
CA VAL A 100 -17.38 -11.43 7.22
C VAL A 100 -18.84 -11.90 7.15
N GLY A 101 -19.19 -12.94 7.90
CA GLY A 101 -20.57 -13.45 7.93
C GLY A 101 -20.87 -14.61 6.99
N GLN A 102 -19.88 -15.25 6.34
CA GLN A 102 -20.08 -16.38 5.40
C GLN A 102 -19.64 -17.76 5.97
N VAL A 103 -20.52 -18.79 6.17
CA VAL A 103 -20.14 -20.19 6.58
C VAL A 103 -19.95 -20.96 5.33
N TYR A 104 -18.77 -21.55 5.19
CA TYR A 104 -18.43 -22.64 4.27
C TYR A 104 -18.99 -23.97 4.77
N GLN A 105 -19.98 -24.57 4.08
CA GLN A 105 -20.52 -25.90 4.38
C GLN A 105 -20.30 -26.83 3.18
N THR A 106 -20.18 -28.12 3.42
CA THR A 106 -20.32 -29.14 2.38
C THR A 106 -21.48 -30.05 2.75
N THR A 107 -22.17 -30.54 1.73
CA THR A 107 -23.24 -31.53 1.90
C THR A 107 -22.80 -32.82 1.20
N ASP A 108 -22.81 -33.93 1.92
CA ASP A 108 -22.49 -35.24 1.33
C ASP A 108 -23.64 -35.79 0.48
N ASP A 109 -23.38 -36.88 -0.25
CA ASP A 109 -24.39 -37.55 -1.10
C ASP A 109 -25.60 -38.09 -0.32
N ALA A 110 -25.49 -38.20 1.02
CA ALA A 110 -26.58 -38.61 1.92
C ALA A 110 -27.39 -37.42 2.47
N GLY A 111 -27.03 -36.18 2.09
CA GLY A 111 -27.68 -34.96 2.54
C GLY A 111 -27.21 -34.46 3.92
N ALA A 112 -26.20 -35.09 4.53
CA ALA A 112 -25.64 -34.63 5.78
C ALA A 112 -24.74 -33.42 5.51
N THR A 113 -24.93 -32.36 6.30
CA THR A 113 -24.24 -31.09 6.13
C THR A 113 -23.13 -30.95 7.16
N THR A 114 -21.90 -30.73 6.71
CA THR A 114 -20.72 -30.51 7.56
C THR A 114 -20.30 -29.06 7.47
N THR A 115 -20.16 -28.39 8.61
CA THR A 115 -19.54 -27.07 8.68
C THR A 115 -18.04 -27.23 8.39
N LEU A 116 -17.54 -26.54 7.37
CA LEU A 116 -16.12 -26.53 7.05
C LEU A 116 -15.39 -25.68 8.08
N ASN A 117 -14.30 -26.24 8.61
CA ASN A 117 -13.35 -25.51 9.43
C ASN A 117 -12.36 -24.76 8.52
N SER A 118 -11.71 -23.75 9.10
CA SER A 118 -10.58 -23.02 8.51
C SER A 118 -9.47 -23.91 7.94
N THR A 119 -9.36 -25.14 8.46
CA THR A 119 -8.34 -26.14 8.15
C THR A 119 -8.78 -27.16 7.11
N ASP A 120 -10.02 -27.13 6.65
CA ASP A 120 -10.54 -28.12 5.70
C ASP A 120 -10.10 -27.75 4.27
N VAL A 121 -8.91 -28.22 3.90
CA VAL A 121 -8.29 -27.98 2.59
C VAL A 121 -8.91 -28.89 1.53
N GLY A 122 -9.71 -28.34 0.62
CA GLY A 122 -10.34 -29.08 -0.48
C GLY A 122 -10.78 -28.16 -1.61
N TYR A 123 -10.01 -28.14 -2.69
CA TYR A 123 -10.31 -27.38 -3.90
C TYR A 123 -11.56 -27.92 -4.62
N GLY A 124 -12.47 -27.01 -4.99
CA GLY A 124 -13.41 -27.19 -6.10
C GLY A 124 -14.75 -27.85 -5.79
N ASN A 125 -15.70 -27.10 -5.21
CA ASN A 125 -17.05 -26.87 -5.77
C ASN A 125 -17.76 -25.82 -4.87
N PRO A 126 -18.10 -24.60 -5.35
CA PRO A 126 -18.62 -23.52 -4.52
C PRO A 126 -20.14 -23.64 -4.26
N ASP A 127 -20.63 -24.82 -3.94
CA ASP A 127 -22.05 -25.03 -3.63
C ASP A 127 -22.22 -25.45 -2.17
N ASN A 128 -22.50 -24.44 -1.34
CA ASN A 128 -23.40 -24.43 -0.18
C ASN A 128 -22.79 -23.68 1.05
N LEU A 129 -23.17 -22.41 1.23
CA LEU A 129 -22.56 -21.48 2.18
C LEU A 129 -23.61 -20.78 3.09
N VAL A 130 -23.61 -21.00 4.42
CA VAL A 130 -24.54 -20.33 5.37
C VAL A 130 -23.92 -20.00 6.76
N LEU A 131 -23.32 -18.82 6.97
CA LEU A 131 -23.09 -18.26 8.34
C LEU A 131 -24.21 -17.30 8.68
N THR A 132 -24.66 -17.46 9.93
CA THR A 132 -25.52 -16.54 10.64
C THR A 132 -24.99 -15.13 10.58
N SER A 133 -25.91 -14.17 10.56
CA SER A 133 -25.63 -12.77 10.83
C SER A 133 -24.87 -12.63 12.17
N GLY A 134 -23.81 -11.81 12.17
CA GLY A 134 -23.03 -11.48 13.38
C GLY A 134 -21.66 -12.15 13.54
N VAL A 135 -20.96 -12.45 12.45
CA VAL A 135 -19.57 -12.95 12.53
C VAL A 135 -18.62 -11.79 12.80
N ASP A 136 -17.66 -12.01 13.70
CA ASP A 136 -16.59 -11.07 14.02
C ASP A 136 -15.60 -10.97 12.85
N ALA A 137 -15.26 -9.74 12.43
CA ALA A 137 -14.31 -9.49 11.38
C ALA A 137 -12.88 -9.93 11.75
N ALA A 138 -12.46 -9.78 13.01
CA ALA A 138 -11.18 -10.33 13.50
C ALA A 138 -11.15 -11.85 13.36
N ASN A 139 -12.27 -12.53 13.64
CA ASN A 139 -12.33 -13.96 13.40
C ASN A 139 -12.15 -14.25 11.91
N ALA A 140 -12.83 -13.54 11.00
CA ALA A 140 -12.64 -13.72 9.56
C ALA A 140 -11.18 -13.53 9.11
N VAL A 141 -10.39 -12.73 9.83
CA VAL A 141 -8.96 -12.48 9.56
C VAL A 141 -8.00 -13.00 10.64
N GLY A 142 -8.25 -14.19 11.19
CA GLY A 142 -7.28 -14.98 11.98
C GLY A 142 -6.42 -14.18 12.96
N ASN A 143 -5.13 -14.52 13.07
CA ASN A 143 -4.21 -13.75 13.91
C ASN A 143 -3.69 -12.53 13.14
N ALA A 144 -4.41 -11.41 13.27
CA ALA A 144 -3.99 -10.13 12.69
C ALA A 144 -2.76 -9.55 13.40
N GLY A 145 -1.92 -8.85 12.64
CA GLY A 145 -0.69 -8.23 13.11
C GLY A 145 -0.24 -7.09 12.19
N VAL A 146 0.90 -6.50 12.50
CA VAL A 146 1.51 -5.43 11.68
C VAL A 146 2.04 -6.04 10.38
N ALA A 147 1.80 -5.40 9.23
CA ALA A 147 2.47 -5.81 8.00
C ALA A 147 3.99 -5.55 8.13
N GLY A 148 4.80 -6.58 7.99
CA GLY A 148 6.27 -6.58 8.09
C GLY A 148 6.95 -5.77 7.00
N ILE A 149 6.22 -5.41 5.94
CA ILE A 149 6.68 -4.45 4.94
C ILE A 149 6.69 -3.00 5.45
N LEU A 150 6.00 -2.70 6.56
CA LEU A 150 6.01 -1.36 7.14
C LEU A 150 7.36 -1.06 7.81
N ALA A 151 7.88 0.14 7.61
CA ALA A 151 9.01 0.63 8.38
C ALA A 151 8.61 0.81 9.85
N SER A 152 9.55 0.55 10.77
CA SER A 152 9.30 0.66 12.23
C SER A 152 8.80 2.04 12.67
N LYS A 153 9.28 3.12 12.02
CA LYS A 153 8.79 4.48 12.27
C LYS A 153 7.29 4.62 11.97
N LEU A 154 6.85 4.10 10.82
CA LEU A 154 5.45 4.14 10.40
C LEU A 154 4.59 3.26 11.29
N ALA A 155 5.02 2.01 11.54
CA ALA A 155 4.31 1.09 12.41
C ALA A 155 4.12 1.68 13.82
N GLY A 156 5.12 2.36 14.37
CA GLY A 156 5.03 3.04 15.67
C GLY A 156 4.08 4.23 15.74
N LYS A 157 3.42 4.62 14.63
CA LYS A 157 2.36 5.63 14.61
C LYS A 157 0.95 5.06 14.81
N PHE A 158 0.82 3.74 14.82
CA PHE A 158 -0.47 3.06 14.88
C PHE A 158 -0.51 2.00 15.98
N ASP A 159 -1.67 1.89 16.63
CA ASP A 159 -2.08 0.75 17.42
C ASP A 159 -2.73 -0.28 16.49
N PHE A 160 -2.19 -1.49 16.48
CA PHE A 160 -2.68 -2.63 15.71
C PHE A 160 -3.33 -3.70 16.58
N ALA A 161 -3.24 -3.55 17.91
CA ALA A 161 -3.76 -4.52 18.87
C ALA A 161 -5.24 -4.28 19.19
N THR A 162 -5.69 -3.03 19.09
CA THR A 162 -7.08 -2.66 19.37
C THR A 162 -7.93 -2.74 18.10
N PRO A 163 -8.90 -3.66 18.00
CA PRO A 163 -9.83 -3.69 16.88
C PRO A 163 -10.88 -2.58 17.00
N LEU A 164 -11.52 -2.25 15.88
CA LEU A 164 -12.65 -1.32 15.85
C LEU A 164 -13.86 -1.90 16.58
N THR A 165 -14.56 -1.04 17.32
CA THR A 165 -15.89 -1.37 17.84
C THR A 165 -16.91 -1.51 16.71
N ALA A 166 -18.03 -2.19 16.95
CA ALA A 166 -19.09 -2.36 15.95
C ALA A 166 -19.58 -1.01 15.36
N ALA A 167 -19.77 0.01 16.21
CA ALA A 167 -20.19 1.33 15.76
C ALA A 167 -19.15 2.05 14.89
N GLN A 168 -17.86 1.82 15.15
CA GLN A 168 -16.78 2.37 14.32
C GLN A 168 -16.65 1.64 12.99
N ALA A 169 -16.84 0.32 12.98
CA ALA A 169 -16.91 -0.48 11.76
C ALA A 169 -18.13 -0.08 10.90
N GLU A 170 -19.29 0.10 11.52
CA GLU A 170 -20.51 0.61 10.87
C GLU A 170 -20.25 2.00 10.26
N SER A 171 -19.56 2.88 10.97
CA SER A 171 -19.20 4.21 10.46
C SER A 171 -18.37 4.14 9.17
N LEU A 172 -17.45 3.19 9.03
CA LEU A 172 -16.70 2.96 7.78
C LEU A 172 -17.62 2.47 6.66
N VAL A 173 -18.51 1.52 6.97
CA VAL A 173 -19.46 0.96 6.01
C VAL A 173 -20.42 2.02 5.49
N GLU A 174 -20.96 2.88 6.35
CA GLU A 174 -21.79 4.03 5.98
C GLU A 174 -21.02 5.05 5.13
N ALA A 175 -19.70 5.13 5.30
CA ALA A 175 -18.86 6.00 4.50
C ALA A 175 -18.57 5.42 3.10
N GLY A 176 -18.93 4.14 2.89
CA GLY A 176 -18.75 3.35 1.67
C GLY A 176 -17.52 2.44 1.69
N ILE A 177 -16.75 2.45 2.79
CA ILE A 177 -15.53 1.65 2.95
C ILE A 177 -15.92 0.28 3.49
N THR A 178 -15.99 -0.70 2.60
CA THR A 178 -16.43 -2.08 2.92
C THR A 178 -15.38 -3.13 2.61
N LYS A 179 -14.31 -2.76 1.90
CA LYS A 179 -13.20 -3.65 1.50
C LYS A 179 -11.86 -3.09 1.94
N LEU A 180 -11.13 -3.88 2.72
CA LEU A 180 -9.75 -3.63 3.12
C LEU A 180 -8.84 -4.77 2.67
N ARG A 181 -7.63 -4.44 2.23
CA ARG A 181 -6.60 -5.40 1.80
C ARG A 181 -5.63 -5.65 2.94
N TYR A 182 -5.36 -6.92 3.21
CA TYR A 182 -4.38 -7.38 4.20
C TYR A 182 -3.26 -8.10 3.47
N THR A 183 -2.04 -8.05 3.98
CA THR A 183 -1.00 -9.01 3.60
C THR A 183 -1.27 -10.34 4.29
N HIS A 184 -0.86 -11.45 3.69
CA HIS A 184 -0.92 -12.74 4.36
C HIS A 184 0.23 -12.86 5.38
N ALA A 185 -0.04 -13.29 6.61
CA ALA A 185 0.99 -13.31 7.67
C ALA A 185 2.13 -14.30 7.40
N ASP A 186 1.84 -15.45 6.80
CA ASP A 186 2.89 -16.40 6.36
C ASP A 186 3.77 -15.83 5.24
N ALA A 187 3.32 -14.75 4.61
CA ALA A 187 4.06 -13.99 3.61
C ALA A 187 4.83 -12.82 4.25
N ASP A 188 4.88 -12.70 5.56
CA ASP A 188 5.40 -11.52 6.22
C ASP A 188 6.74 -11.77 6.91
N ASP A 189 7.43 -12.80 6.43
CA ASP A 189 8.70 -13.26 6.95
C ASP A 189 9.73 -13.49 5.83
N GLU A 190 10.92 -13.95 6.24
CA GLU A 190 12.02 -14.25 5.33
C GLU A 190 11.99 -15.68 4.78
N THR A 191 10.85 -16.36 4.92
CA THR A 191 10.64 -17.73 4.45
C THR A 191 9.66 -17.78 3.29
N ALA A 192 9.77 -18.85 2.51
CA ALA A 192 8.92 -19.08 1.34
C ALA A 192 7.76 -20.02 1.73
N ASN A 193 6.74 -19.47 2.39
CA ASN A 193 5.59 -20.24 2.84
C ASN A 193 4.47 -20.29 1.79
N THR A 194 3.69 -21.36 1.85
CA THR A 194 2.45 -21.50 1.08
C THR A 194 1.35 -20.67 1.74
N LEU A 195 0.74 -19.75 0.97
CA LEU A 195 -0.31 -18.86 1.47
C LEU A 195 -1.67 -19.59 1.47
N SER A 196 -1.90 -20.33 2.54
CA SER A 196 -3.07 -21.21 2.66
C SER A 196 -4.38 -20.40 2.66
N GLY A 197 -5.38 -20.86 1.92
CA GLY A 197 -6.70 -20.23 1.90
C GLY A 197 -6.82 -18.98 1.02
N ILE A 198 -5.80 -18.67 0.20
CA ILE A 198 -5.83 -17.64 -0.84
C ILE A 198 -5.72 -18.30 -2.22
N PHE A 199 -6.68 -18.00 -3.11
CA PHE A 199 -6.65 -18.43 -4.50
C PHE A 199 -5.94 -17.42 -5.41
N THR A 200 -5.35 -17.93 -6.51
CA THR A 200 -4.78 -17.10 -7.60
C THR A 200 -5.66 -17.13 -8.85
N ALA A 201 -5.37 -16.23 -9.80
CA ALA A 201 -6.00 -16.25 -11.11
C ALA A 201 -5.78 -17.58 -11.83
N GLY A 202 -6.87 -18.32 -12.04
CA GLY A 202 -6.86 -19.70 -12.56
C GLY A 202 -7.41 -20.74 -11.58
N ASN A 203 -7.74 -20.36 -10.33
CA ASN A 203 -8.23 -21.27 -9.29
C ASN A 203 -7.25 -22.42 -8.97
N GLU A 204 -5.95 -22.13 -9.14
CA GLU A 204 -4.84 -23.05 -8.90
C GLU A 204 -4.44 -23.05 -7.42
N ALA A 205 -3.67 -24.07 -7.02
CA ALA A 205 -3.14 -24.31 -5.67
C ALA A 205 -2.56 -23.05 -4.98
N ASP A 206 -2.55 -23.09 -3.64
CA ASP A 206 -2.13 -21.99 -2.78
C ASP A 206 -0.74 -21.46 -3.19
N PRO A 207 -0.59 -20.13 -3.37
CA PRO A 207 0.63 -19.56 -3.91
C PRO A 207 1.78 -19.66 -2.90
N ASN A 208 2.97 -19.97 -3.39
CA ASN A 208 4.21 -19.78 -2.64
C ASN A 208 4.85 -18.46 -3.07
N VAL A 209 4.97 -17.54 -2.13
CA VAL A 209 5.69 -16.29 -2.32
C VAL A 209 7.01 -16.39 -1.56
N GLY A 210 8.12 -16.04 -2.22
CA GLY A 210 9.43 -16.06 -1.59
C GLY A 210 9.58 -15.04 -0.44
N PRO A 211 10.80 -14.95 0.14
CA PRO A 211 11.11 -14.07 1.27
C PRO A 211 10.63 -12.64 1.04
N LEU A 212 10.19 -11.95 2.10
CA LEU A 212 9.74 -10.57 2.02
C LEU A 212 10.85 -9.64 1.53
N SER A 213 12.10 -9.85 1.94
CA SER A 213 13.25 -9.06 1.45
C SER A 213 13.50 -9.17 -0.06
N GLU A 214 13.00 -10.23 -0.70
CA GLU A 214 13.12 -10.45 -2.15
C GLU A 214 11.92 -9.90 -2.94
N ILE A 215 10.98 -9.21 -2.29
CA ILE A 215 9.84 -8.61 -2.97
C ILE A 215 10.32 -7.69 -4.09
N SER A 216 9.95 -8.02 -5.32
CA SER A 216 10.51 -7.34 -6.50
C SER A 216 9.92 -5.95 -6.71
N ILE A 217 8.67 -5.75 -6.27
CA ILE A 217 7.94 -4.49 -6.36
C ILE A 217 7.04 -4.34 -5.09
N PRO A 218 7.52 -3.67 -4.03
CA PRO A 218 6.83 -3.53 -2.74
C PRO A 218 5.42 -2.93 -2.80
N GLN A 219 5.17 -1.98 -3.72
CA GLN A 219 3.84 -1.39 -3.93
C GLN A 219 2.73 -2.43 -4.21
N HIS A 220 3.08 -3.63 -4.66
CA HIS A 220 2.07 -4.65 -4.94
C HIS A 220 1.87 -5.62 -3.76
N ALA A 221 2.48 -5.39 -2.59
CA ALA A 221 2.42 -6.34 -1.47
C ALA A 221 0.99 -6.69 -1.03
N PHE A 222 0.09 -5.70 -1.00
CA PHE A 222 -1.31 -5.89 -0.62
C PHE A 222 -2.20 -6.39 -1.77
N GLU A 223 -1.67 -6.53 -2.99
CA GLU A 223 -2.40 -7.12 -4.11
C GLU A 223 -2.42 -8.64 -4.03
N ALA A 224 -3.36 -9.24 -4.75
CA ALA A 224 -3.47 -10.68 -4.86
C ALA A 224 -2.16 -11.31 -5.40
N PRO A 225 -1.74 -12.46 -4.83
CA PRO A 225 -0.60 -13.21 -5.36
C PRO A 225 -0.85 -13.66 -6.80
N ARG A 226 0.23 -13.72 -7.58
CA ARG A 226 0.20 -14.13 -8.99
C ARG A 226 0.79 -15.52 -9.14
N ALA A 227 0.14 -16.37 -9.94
CA ALA A 227 0.65 -17.70 -10.26
C ALA A 227 1.97 -17.65 -11.06
N GLY A 228 2.85 -18.62 -10.81
CA GLY A 228 4.11 -18.83 -11.54
C GLY A 228 5.38 -18.54 -10.73
N THR A 229 6.53 -18.93 -11.28
CA THR A 229 7.85 -18.70 -10.67
C THR A 229 8.26 -17.23 -10.76
N ASP A 230 9.02 -16.73 -9.77
CA ASP A 230 9.57 -15.36 -9.74
C ASP A 230 8.53 -14.23 -9.72
N ARG A 231 7.30 -14.53 -9.25
CA ARG A 231 6.20 -13.57 -9.10
C ARG A 231 6.04 -13.06 -7.67
N ASN A 232 7.16 -12.86 -6.97
CA ASN A 232 7.21 -12.33 -5.60
C ASN A 232 6.87 -10.82 -5.58
N ARG A 233 5.57 -10.51 -5.53
CA ARG A 233 5.01 -9.14 -5.50
C ARG A 233 3.74 -9.10 -4.67
N GLY A 234 2.67 -9.70 -5.20
CA GLY A 234 1.38 -9.82 -4.52
C GLY A 234 1.41 -10.91 -3.47
N ARG A 235 0.92 -10.60 -2.27
CA ARG A 235 0.80 -11.53 -1.15
C ARG A 235 -0.43 -11.24 -0.29
N GLY A 236 -1.38 -10.46 -0.81
CA GLY A 236 -2.53 -9.99 -0.07
C GLY A 236 -3.84 -10.65 -0.45
N PHE A 237 -4.85 -10.35 0.35
CA PHE A 237 -6.24 -10.72 0.17
C PHE A 237 -7.14 -9.58 0.65
N VAL A 238 -8.42 -9.64 0.30
CA VAL A 238 -9.42 -8.64 0.68
C VAL A 238 -10.28 -9.18 1.82
N LEU A 239 -10.40 -8.43 2.91
CA LEU A 239 -11.48 -8.58 3.86
C LEU A 239 -12.64 -7.67 3.44
N GLN A 240 -13.80 -8.26 3.24
CA GLN A 240 -15.06 -7.55 3.03
C GLN A 240 -15.93 -7.66 4.28
N PHE A 241 -16.35 -6.52 4.83
CA PHE A 241 -17.16 -6.43 6.04
C PHE A 241 -18.39 -5.54 5.84
N GLY A 242 -19.38 -5.68 6.73
CA GLY A 242 -20.67 -4.99 6.68
C GLY A 242 -21.03 -4.34 8.02
N ALA A 243 -22.20 -3.69 8.07
CA ALA A 243 -22.63 -2.90 9.24
C ALA A 243 -22.66 -3.70 10.55
N ASP A 244 -22.98 -5.00 10.48
CA ASP A 244 -23.07 -5.88 11.66
C ASP A 244 -21.71 -6.50 12.06
N SER A 245 -20.60 -6.10 11.39
CA SER A 245 -19.28 -6.67 11.66
C SER A 245 -18.72 -6.10 12.97
N THR A 246 -18.30 -7.00 13.86
CA THR A 246 -17.65 -6.62 15.13
C THR A 246 -16.14 -6.79 15.03
N SER A 247 -15.39 -6.07 15.88
CA SER A 247 -13.94 -6.21 16.06
C SER A 247 -13.11 -6.18 14.77
N VAL A 248 -13.42 -5.32 13.81
CA VAL A 248 -12.63 -5.17 12.57
C VAL A 248 -11.19 -4.78 12.90
N PRO A 249 -10.16 -5.61 12.60
CA PRO A 249 -8.78 -5.24 12.86
C PRO A 249 -8.36 -4.11 11.95
N ALA A 250 -7.81 -3.04 12.51
CA ALA A 250 -7.42 -1.87 11.76
C ALA A 250 -6.17 -1.23 12.38
N ALA A 251 -5.41 -0.52 11.56
CA ALA A 251 -4.34 0.35 12.04
C ALA A 251 -4.96 1.64 12.63
N ILE A 252 -5.07 1.73 13.95
CA ILE A 252 -5.62 2.91 14.63
C ILE A 252 -4.50 3.90 14.89
N TRP A 253 -4.63 5.13 14.43
CA TRP A 253 -3.63 6.19 14.67
C TRP A 253 -3.47 6.45 16.16
N GLU A 254 -2.22 6.47 16.62
CA GLU A 254 -1.87 6.76 17.99
C GLU A 254 -2.20 8.21 18.33
N ALA A 255 -3.31 8.45 19.04
CA ALA A 255 -3.78 9.78 19.39
C ALA A 255 -2.75 10.57 20.24
N GLY A 256 -1.87 9.87 20.94
CA GLY A 256 -0.89 10.45 21.85
C GLY A 256 -1.54 11.05 23.11
N THR A 257 -0.71 11.52 24.05
CA THR A 257 -1.21 12.09 25.30
C THR A 257 -2.12 13.28 25.04
N GLY A 258 -3.38 13.21 25.50
CA GLY A 258 -4.37 14.26 25.32
C GLY A 258 -4.79 14.51 23.87
N GLY A 259 -4.60 13.53 22.97
CA GLY A 259 -4.97 13.67 21.55
C GLY A 259 -3.99 14.53 20.75
N TYR A 260 -2.77 14.75 21.25
CA TYR A 260 -1.77 15.60 20.61
C TYR A 260 -1.53 15.26 19.14
N ASN A 261 -1.39 13.97 18.80
CA ASN A 261 -1.14 13.55 17.42
C ASN A 261 -2.38 13.71 16.53
N ASN A 262 -3.60 13.59 17.09
CA ASN A 262 -4.84 13.87 16.35
C ASN A 262 -4.92 15.35 15.95
N ILE A 263 -4.59 16.25 16.89
CA ILE A 263 -4.59 17.69 16.64
C ILE A 263 -3.61 18.04 15.51
N LYS A 264 -2.42 17.41 15.47
CA LYS A 264 -1.41 17.65 14.43
C LYS A 264 -1.90 17.33 13.02
N VAL A 265 -2.79 16.36 12.87
CA VAL A 265 -3.38 15.99 11.58
C VAL A 265 -4.73 16.69 11.32
N GLY A 266 -5.13 17.61 12.21
CA GLY A 266 -6.37 18.38 12.06
C GLY A 266 -7.64 17.70 12.59
N ALA A 267 -7.52 16.62 13.36
CA ALA A 267 -8.63 15.92 13.99
C ALA A 267 -8.98 16.44 15.39
N ASN A 268 -10.16 16.06 15.87
CA ASN A 268 -10.54 16.24 17.28
C ASN A 268 -9.60 15.41 18.18
N PRO A 269 -9.12 15.95 19.31
CA PRO A 269 -8.30 15.21 20.28
C PRO A 269 -8.86 13.83 20.66
N GLY A 270 -10.18 13.68 20.76
CA GLY A 270 -10.85 12.42 21.11
C GLY A 270 -11.27 11.54 19.92
N ALA A 271 -10.90 11.91 18.69
CA ALA A 271 -11.23 11.13 17.51
C ALA A 271 -10.49 9.77 17.51
N VAL A 272 -11.12 8.78 16.89
CA VAL A 272 -10.46 7.50 16.59
C VAL A 272 -10.20 7.51 15.10
N LEU A 273 -8.93 7.60 14.71
CA LEU A 273 -8.55 7.67 13.30
C LEU A 273 -8.03 6.32 12.85
N VAL A 274 -8.54 5.84 11.72
CA VAL A 274 -8.04 4.62 11.06
C VAL A 274 -7.14 5.01 9.90
N GLY A 275 -5.94 4.44 9.88
CA GLY A 275 -4.98 4.57 8.79
C GLY A 275 -5.26 3.55 7.69
N LEU A 276 -5.55 4.05 6.50
CA LEU A 276 -5.87 3.27 5.31
C LEU A 276 -4.93 3.65 4.16
N GLY A 277 -4.08 2.70 3.76
CA GLY A 277 -3.12 2.88 2.68
C GLY A 277 -3.75 3.02 1.30
N ILE A 278 -3.15 3.87 0.46
CA ILE A 278 -3.60 4.14 -0.91
C ILE A 278 -2.74 3.33 -1.89
N GLY A 279 -3.13 2.07 -2.07
CA GLY A 279 -2.49 1.16 -3.01
C GLY A 279 -2.96 1.30 -4.45
N ASN A 280 -2.25 0.65 -5.36
CA ASN A 280 -2.58 0.61 -6.79
C ASN A 280 -3.96 0.01 -7.09
N ALA A 281 -4.44 -0.88 -6.23
CA ALA A 281 -5.74 -1.54 -6.38
C ALA A 281 -6.89 -0.80 -5.66
N ASN A 282 -6.61 0.38 -5.07
CA ASN A 282 -7.62 1.26 -4.50
C ASN A 282 -8.47 1.88 -5.62
N THR A 283 -9.78 2.02 -5.44
CA THR A 283 -10.67 2.53 -6.50
C THR A 283 -10.48 4.02 -6.80
N LEU A 284 -9.70 4.75 -6.00
CA LEU A 284 -9.24 6.11 -6.31
C LEU A 284 -8.14 6.12 -7.39
N VAL A 285 -7.39 5.03 -7.50
CA VAL A 285 -6.23 4.87 -8.38
C VAL A 285 -6.70 4.16 -9.64
N ASP A 286 -6.33 4.72 -10.80
CA ASP A 286 -6.72 4.17 -12.10
C ASP A 286 -6.28 2.70 -12.24
N SER A 287 -7.26 1.80 -12.36
CA SER A 287 -7.11 0.35 -12.38
C SER A 287 -6.92 -0.21 -13.80
N SER A 288 -6.32 0.54 -14.73
CA SER A 288 -6.09 0.10 -16.12
C SER A 288 -5.13 -1.12 -16.28
N GLY A 289 -4.89 -1.90 -15.22
CA GLY A 289 -4.14 -3.16 -15.22
C GLY A 289 -4.95 -4.43 -14.96
N ASN A 290 -6.13 -4.38 -14.32
CA ASN A 290 -6.98 -5.55 -14.07
C ASN A 290 -8.46 -5.19 -14.34
N ALA A 291 -9.05 -5.83 -15.34
CA ALA A 291 -10.36 -5.51 -15.88
C ALA A 291 -11.53 -5.94 -14.97
N GLY A 292 -12.36 -5.01 -14.49
CA GLY A 292 -13.66 -5.38 -13.90
C GLY A 292 -14.53 -4.26 -13.33
N ASP A 293 -13.95 -3.32 -12.59
CA ASP A 293 -14.71 -2.20 -12.00
C ASP A 293 -14.39 -0.90 -12.75
N GLN A 294 -15.24 -0.58 -13.73
CA GLN A 294 -15.19 0.64 -14.53
C GLN A 294 -16.10 1.75 -13.96
N SER A 295 -16.20 1.87 -12.64
CA SER A 295 -16.66 3.15 -12.08
C SER A 295 -15.65 4.23 -12.48
N ALA A 296 -16.16 5.25 -13.16
CA ALA A 296 -15.42 6.18 -14.00
C ALA A 296 -14.19 6.80 -13.30
N ALA A 297 -13.22 7.21 -14.11
CA ALA A 297 -12.00 7.96 -13.79
C ALA A 297 -12.24 9.30 -13.05
N VAL A 298 -12.92 9.27 -11.91
CA VAL A 298 -13.21 10.41 -11.07
C VAL A 298 -12.06 10.55 -10.08
N GLY A 299 -11.17 11.50 -10.35
CA GLY A 299 -9.99 11.71 -9.52
C GLY A 299 -8.88 10.67 -9.77
N SER A 300 -8.86 10.01 -10.94
CA SER A 300 -7.84 9.03 -11.35
C SER A 300 -6.43 9.60 -11.19
N ILE A 301 -5.77 9.26 -10.09
CA ILE A 301 -4.35 9.54 -9.91
C ILE A 301 -3.59 8.35 -10.48
N SER A 302 -2.80 8.59 -11.51
CA SER A 302 -1.83 7.58 -11.95
C SER A 302 -0.69 7.56 -10.92
N LEU A 303 -0.70 6.56 -10.04
CA LEU A 303 0.45 6.23 -9.18
C LEU A 303 1.54 5.49 -9.98
N ALA A 304 1.55 5.58 -11.32
CA ALA A 304 2.50 4.90 -12.21
C ALA A 304 3.97 5.22 -11.91
N THR A 305 4.22 6.22 -11.07
CA THR A 305 5.46 6.38 -10.36
C THR A 305 5.10 6.97 -9.00
N ALA A 306 4.75 6.13 -8.01
CA ALA A 306 4.68 6.59 -6.63
C ALA A 306 5.99 7.35 -6.38
N PRO A 307 5.96 8.67 -6.15
CA PRO A 307 7.19 9.42 -5.98
C PRO A 307 7.85 8.81 -4.75
N PHE A 308 8.98 8.15 -4.99
CA PHE A 308 9.82 7.61 -3.94
C PHE A 308 10.00 8.71 -2.90
N TYR A 309 9.36 8.56 -1.75
CA TYR A 309 9.88 9.24 -0.59
C TYR A 309 11.24 8.59 -0.35
N GLY A 310 12.32 9.33 -0.64
CA GLY A 310 13.64 8.79 -0.97
C GLY A 310 14.37 8.06 0.15
N ASP A 311 13.77 7.92 1.33
CA ASP A 311 14.37 7.14 2.41
C ASP A 311 13.41 6.15 3.09
N VAL A 312 12.54 5.50 2.30
CA VAL A 312 12.05 4.14 2.63
C VAL A 312 12.91 3.09 1.92
N ALA A 313 13.19 1.96 2.59
CA ALA A 313 14.04 0.93 2.01
C ALA A 313 13.37 0.27 0.79
N LYS A 314 14.18 -0.34 -0.09
CA LYS A 314 13.70 -0.97 -1.33
C LYS A 314 12.62 -2.02 -1.09
N ASN A 315 12.58 -2.65 0.07
CA ASN A 315 11.63 -3.69 0.45
C ASN A 315 10.57 -3.18 1.46
N SER A 316 10.35 -1.86 1.54
CA SER A 316 9.41 -1.27 2.49
C SER A 316 8.18 -0.68 1.83
N TYR A 317 7.15 -0.49 2.64
CA TYR A 317 5.91 0.17 2.26
C TYR A 317 6.17 1.60 1.80
N GLN A 318 5.57 1.99 0.68
CA GLN A 318 5.88 3.24 -0.01
C GLN A 318 4.64 4.07 -0.39
N HIS A 319 3.45 3.64 0.01
CA HIS A 319 2.23 4.38 -0.28
C HIS A 319 1.90 5.40 0.80
N TYR A 320 1.08 6.37 0.42
CA TYR A 320 0.47 7.32 1.34
C TYR A 320 -0.67 6.65 2.09
N ILE A 321 -0.93 7.13 3.30
CA ILE A 321 -1.97 6.62 4.19
C ILE A 321 -3.00 7.72 4.40
N ALA A 322 -4.27 7.43 4.10
CA ALA A 322 -5.40 8.28 4.46
C ALA A 322 -5.87 7.98 5.88
N LEU A 323 -6.16 9.03 6.65
CA LEU A 323 -6.72 8.94 7.99
C LEU A 323 -8.22 9.21 7.94
N PHE A 324 -9.01 8.28 8.45
CA PHE A 324 -10.48 8.38 8.56
C PHE A 324 -10.91 8.41 10.01
N ASP A 325 -11.67 9.43 10.41
CA ASP A 325 -12.31 9.50 11.72
C ASP A 325 -13.54 8.61 11.74
N VAL A 326 -13.45 7.51 12.49
CA VAL A 326 -14.53 6.52 12.69
C VAL A 326 -15.34 6.78 13.94
N SER A 327 -15.07 7.86 14.67
CA SER A 327 -15.96 8.35 15.74
C SER A 327 -17.15 9.13 15.20
N GLN A 328 -17.13 9.47 13.90
CA GLN A 328 -18.23 10.09 13.17
C GLN A 328 -18.95 9.03 12.33
N SER A 329 -20.26 9.16 12.18
CA SER A 329 -21.12 8.29 11.37
C SER A 329 -21.85 9.17 10.32
N PRO A 330 -21.58 9.01 9.01
CA PRO A 330 -20.53 8.19 8.41
C PRO A 330 -19.10 8.65 8.79
N ALA A 331 -18.12 7.76 8.65
CA ALA A 331 -16.71 8.08 8.87
C ALA A 331 -16.25 9.24 7.96
N VAL A 332 -15.35 10.08 8.47
CA VAL A 332 -14.92 11.33 7.80
C VAL A 332 -13.44 11.29 7.47
N PHE A 333 -13.07 11.59 6.22
CA PHE A 333 -11.69 11.76 5.82
C PHE A 333 -11.07 13.00 6.49
N VAL A 334 -9.93 12.80 7.17
CA VAL A 334 -9.24 13.85 7.95
C VAL A 334 -8.03 14.38 7.18
N ALA A 335 -7.06 13.50 6.91
CA ALA A 335 -5.75 13.89 6.40
C ALA A 335 -5.09 12.74 5.64
N ILE A 336 -3.99 13.06 4.96
CA ILE A 336 -3.08 12.08 4.38
C ILE A 336 -1.71 12.26 5.01
N VAL A 337 -1.09 11.13 5.33
CA VAL A 337 0.30 11.05 5.79
C VAL A 337 1.14 10.28 4.77
N ASP A 338 2.43 10.57 4.74
CA ASP A 338 3.38 9.90 3.87
C ASP A 338 3.70 8.46 4.34
N SER A 339 4.56 7.77 3.60
CA SER A 339 5.00 6.41 3.93
C SER A 339 5.88 6.31 5.19
N ARG A 340 6.19 7.43 5.86
CA ARG A 340 6.91 7.52 7.15
C ARG A 340 5.98 7.89 8.30
N GLY A 341 4.74 8.26 8.00
CA GLY A 341 3.76 8.73 8.97
C GLY A 341 3.90 10.21 9.31
N ASP A 342 4.48 11.00 8.42
CA ASP A 342 4.60 12.45 8.53
C ASP A 342 3.43 13.12 7.75
N PHE A 343 2.84 14.18 8.31
CA PHE A 343 1.66 14.88 7.74
C PHE A 343 2.06 16.18 7.04
N LEU A 344 1.13 16.79 6.31
CA LEU A 344 1.39 17.95 5.44
C LEU A 344 2.15 19.10 6.12
N ASP A 345 1.74 19.51 7.31
CA ASP A 345 2.39 20.62 8.03
C ASP A 345 3.80 20.23 8.51
N GLU A 346 4.04 18.95 8.79
CA GLU A 346 5.38 18.42 9.09
C GLU A 346 6.27 18.44 7.85
N GLU A 347 5.76 17.97 6.71
CA GLU A 347 6.43 18.04 5.41
C GLU A 347 6.71 19.48 4.95
N PHE A 348 5.78 20.40 5.22
CA PHE A 348 5.97 21.82 4.94
C PHE A 348 7.03 22.45 5.86
N ALA A 349 7.01 22.11 7.16
CA ALA A 349 8.02 22.60 8.10
C ALA A 349 9.42 22.06 7.77
N GLU A 350 9.53 20.81 7.34
CA GLU A 350 10.81 20.23 6.92
C GLU A 350 11.29 20.80 5.59
N SER A 351 10.41 20.96 4.60
CA SER A 351 10.77 21.56 3.31
C SER A 351 11.10 23.06 3.42
N THR A 352 10.59 23.78 4.41
CA THR A 352 10.98 25.18 4.63
C THR A 352 12.17 25.34 5.58
N GLY A 353 12.75 24.22 6.07
CA GLY A 353 13.85 24.22 7.03
C GLY A 353 13.47 24.73 8.42
N GLN A 354 12.17 24.82 8.73
CA GLN A 354 11.65 25.20 10.04
C GLN A 354 11.76 24.07 11.06
N LYS A 355 11.86 22.82 10.57
CA LYS A 355 12.11 21.63 11.37
C LYS A 355 13.41 20.96 10.89
N LYS A 356 14.30 20.66 11.84
CA LYS A 356 15.59 19.99 11.61
C LYS A 356 15.45 18.49 11.80
#